data_AF-A0A7W5FI72-F1
#
_entry.id   AF-A0A7W5FI72-F1
#
_cell.length_a   1.000
_cell.length_b   1.000
_cell.length_c   1.000
_cell.angle_alpha   90.00
_cell.angle_beta   90.00
_cell.angle_gamma   90.00
#
_symmetry.space_group_name_H-M   'P 1'
#
loop_
_entity.id
_entity.type
_entity.pdbx_description
1 polymer ?
#
loop_
_entity_poly.entity_id
_entity_poly.type
_entity_poly.pdbx_seq_one_letter_code
_entity_poly.pdbx_strand_id
1 'polypeptide(L)' 'MSWRDAILPGKPGKKLQEAWDAMSGDTRAAFLPHLLGDTSAEYLSDWLERSGTPVSASTIRTYRRSLPAEGSV' A
#
# COMPACT_ATOMS: atom_id res chain seq x y z
N MET A 1 15.48 -3.33 15.61
CA MET A 1 14.87 -3.19 14.27
C MET A 1 13.80 -2.12 14.38
N SER A 2 14.03 -0.91 13.84
CA SER A 2 13.04 0.18 13.88
C SER A 2 12.12 -0.01 12.67
N TRP A 3 10.90 -0.50 12.87
CA TRP A 3 9.91 -0.78 11.83
C TRP A 3 9.22 0.51 11.30
N ARG A 4 9.73 1.68 11.70
CA ARG A 4 9.08 2.98 11.47
C ARG A 4 9.20 3.50 10.03
N ASP A 5 10.20 3.02 9.29
CA ASP A 5 10.58 3.57 7.97
C ASP A 5 10.35 2.57 6.83
N ALA A 6 9.27 1.78 6.89
CA ALA A 6 8.84 1.06 5.69
C ALA A 6 8.49 2.11 4.61
N ILE A 7 9.15 2.04 3.46
CA ILE A 7 8.92 2.91 2.31
C ILE A 7 8.16 2.08 1.26
N LEU A 8 7.11 2.66 0.66
CA LEU A 8 6.41 2.03 -0.45
C LEU A 8 7.37 1.85 -1.64
N PRO A 9 7.52 0.63 -2.19
CA PRO A 9 8.37 0.42 -3.36
C PRO A 9 7.78 1.11 -4.61
N GLY A 10 8.63 1.39 -5.59
CA GLY A 10 8.23 1.96 -6.87
C GLY A 10 7.78 3.42 -6.78
N LYS A 11 6.72 3.78 -7.52
CA LYS A 11 6.18 5.13 -7.59
C LYS A 11 4.70 5.12 -7.19
N PRO A 12 4.37 5.12 -5.89
CA PRO A 12 2.99 5.16 -5.45
C PRO A 12 2.32 6.46 -5.92
N GLY A 13 1.06 6.36 -6.33
CA GLY A 13 0.26 7.55 -6.63
C GLY A 13 0.02 8.38 -5.36
N LYS A 14 -0.17 9.70 -5.53
CA LYS A 14 -0.33 10.67 -4.43
C LYS A 14 -1.28 10.20 -3.31
N LYS A 15 -2.47 9.71 -3.66
CA LYS A 15 -3.45 9.22 -2.67
C LYS A 15 -2.96 8.02 -1.86
N LEU A 16 -2.27 7.08 -2.49
CA LEU A 16 -1.75 5.91 -1.79
C LEU A 16 -0.58 6.30 -0.88
N GLN A 17 0.25 7.24 -1.32
CA GLN A 17 1.33 7.80 -0.50
C GLN A 17 0.77 8.55 0.71
N GLU A 18 -0.24 9.41 0.54
CA GLU A 18 -0.90 10.13 1.63
C GLU A 18 -1.53 9.16 2.65
N ALA A 19 -2.19 8.10 2.18
CA ALA A 19 -2.76 7.07 3.04
C ALA A 19 -1.67 6.33 3.83
N TRP A 20 -0.56 6.00 3.17
CA TRP A 20 0.61 5.38 3.82
C TRP A 20 1.23 6.30 4.87
N ASP A 21 1.39 7.58 4.55
CA ASP A 21 2.01 8.57 5.43
C ASP A 21 1.17 8.83 6.69
N ALA A 22 -0.15 8.71 6.59
CA ALA A 22 -1.06 8.80 7.73
C ALA A 22 -1.04 7.57 8.66
N MET A 23 -0.54 6.41 8.21
CA MET A 23 -0.45 5.21 9.05
C MET A 23 0.72 5.29 10.04
N SER A 24 0.53 4.68 11.22
CA SER A 24 1.64 4.42 12.13
C SER A 24 2.60 3.36 11.56
N GLY A 25 3.83 3.32 12.07
CA GLY A 25 4.84 2.35 11.63
C GLY A 25 4.39 0.88 11.75
N ASP A 26 3.72 0.53 12.84
CA ASP A 26 3.23 -0.84 13.05
C ASP A 26 2.13 -1.21 12.04
N THR A 27 1.22 -0.27 11.76
CA THR A 27 0.19 -0.44 10.74
C THR A 27 0.80 -0.56 9.34
N ARG A 28 1.82 0.23 9.01
CA ARG A 28 2.57 0.12 7.75
C ARG A 28 3.22 -1.26 7.61
N ALA A 29 3.86 -1.74 8.66
CA ALA A 29 4.51 -3.05 8.68
C ALA A 29 3.51 -4.20 8.47
N ALA A 30 2.31 -4.10 9.05
CA ALA A 30 1.24 -5.07 8.83
C ALA A 30 0.59 -4.94 7.45
N PHE A 31 0.40 -3.71 6.94
CA PHE A 31 -0.29 -3.44 5.68
C PHE A 31 0.56 -3.80 4.44
N LEU A 32 1.87 -3.55 4.48
CA LEU A 32 2.77 -3.76 3.35
C LEU A 32 2.71 -5.17 2.71
N PRO A 33 2.80 -6.29 3.47
CA PRO A 33 2.72 -7.62 2.86
C PRO A 33 1.36 -7.88 2.19
N HIS A 34 0.27 -7.33 2.73
CA HIS A 34 -1.04 -7.42 2.09
C HIS A 34 -1.12 -6.56 0.83
N LEU A 35 -0.55 -5.35 0.86
CA LEU A 35 -0.50 -4.46 -0.28
C LEU A 35 0.29 -5.06 -1.45
N LEU A 36 1.41 -5.73 -1.17
CA LEU A 36 2.28 -6.32 -2.20
C LEU A 36 1.89 -7.75 -2.60
N GLY A 37 1.15 -8.46 -1.74
CA GLY A 37 0.69 -9.83 -2.00
C GLY A 37 -0.70 -9.90 -2.65
N ASP A 38 -1.34 -11.05 -2.49
CA ASP A 38 -2.58 -11.42 -3.19
C ASP A 38 -3.87 -10.95 -2.51
N THR A 39 -3.78 -10.17 -1.44
CA THR A 39 -4.97 -9.63 -0.77
C THR A 39 -5.78 -8.80 -1.76
N SER A 40 -7.10 -8.99 -1.82
CA SER A 40 -7.91 -8.33 -2.85
C SER A 40 -7.86 -6.80 -2.72
N ALA A 41 -7.83 -6.11 -3.85
CA ALA A 41 -7.78 -4.65 -3.87
C ALA A 41 -9.06 -4.04 -3.28
N GLU A 42 -10.19 -4.72 -3.42
CA GLU A 42 -11.48 -4.36 -2.80
C GLU A 42 -11.37 -4.37 -1.28
N TYR A 43 -10.83 -5.44 -0.71
CA TYR A 43 -10.68 -5.55 0.75
C TYR A 43 -9.77 -4.46 1.29
N LEU A 44 -8.64 -4.20 0.62
CA LEU A 44 -7.72 -3.14 1.02
C LEU A 44 -8.36 -1.75 0.88
N SER A 45 -9.17 -1.54 -0.16
CA SER A 45 -9.92 -0.30 -0.35
C SER A 45 -10.92 -0.06 0.78
N ASP A 46 -11.72 -1.06 1.14
CA ASP A 46 -12.68 -0.98 2.27
C ASP A 46 -11.96 -0.78 3.60
N TRP A 47 -10.86 -1.48 3.82
CA TRP A 47 -10.05 -1.31 5.03
C TRP A 47 -9.48 0.11 5.16
N LEU A 48 -8.94 0.66 4.07
CA LEU A 48 -8.41 2.03 4.01
C LEU A 48 -9.49 3.10 4.20
N GLU A 49 -10.68 2.85 3.65
CA GLU A 49 -11.84 3.72 3.87
C GLU A 49 -12.24 3.74 5.35
N ARG A 50 -12.31 2.58 6.00
CA ARG A 50 -12.60 2.46 7.44
C ARG A 50 -11.51 3.04 8.33
N SER A 51 -10.26 3.07 7.87
CA SER A 51 -9.15 3.74 8.59
C SER A 51 -9.10 5.26 8.38
N GLY A 52 -10.02 5.83 7.58
CA GLY A 52 -10.13 7.27 7.35
C GLY A 52 -9.27 7.81 6.21
N THR A 53 -8.64 6.95 5.40
CA THR A 53 -7.75 7.33 4.29
C THR A 53 -8.16 6.63 3.00
N PRO A 54 -9.30 7.00 2.40
CA PRO A 54 -9.89 6.24 1.30
C PRO A 54 -9.00 6.22 0.05
N VAL A 55 -8.66 5.01 -0.38
CA VAL A 55 -7.94 4.74 -1.65
C VAL A 55 -8.73 3.69 -2.42
N SER A 56 -9.01 3.98 -3.70
CA SER A 56 -9.80 3.06 -4.52
C SER A 56 -9.05 1.76 -4.83
N ALA A 57 -9.80 0.66 -4.98
CA ALA A 57 -9.27 -0.61 -5.46
C ALA A 57 -8.54 -0.49 -6.82
N SER A 58 -9.02 0.41 -7.71
CA SER A 58 -8.34 0.68 -8.99
C SER A 58 -6.97 1.33 -8.80
N THR A 59 -6.82 2.23 -7.84
CA THR A 59 -5.53 2.84 -7.47
C THR A 59 -4.56 1.77 -6.97
N ILE A 60 -5.02 0.86 -6.10
CA ILE A 60 -4.21 -0.25 -5.58
C ILE A 60 -3.75 -1.17 -6.70
N ARG A 61 -4.65 -1.59 -7.61
CA ARG A 61 -4.28 -2.40 -8.79
C ARG A 61 -3.30 -1.70 -9.71
N THR A 62 -3.47 -0.40 -9.93
CA THR A 62 -2.58 0.40 -10.77
C THR A 62 -1.20 0.49 -10.16
N TYR A 63 -1.14 0.73 -8.85
CA TYR A 63 0.12 0.69 -8.12
C TYR A 63 0.81 -0.67 -8.24
N ARG A 64 0.12 -1.77 -7.93
CA ARG A 64 0.66 -3.14 -8.07
C ARG A 64 1.21 -3.42 -9.46
N ARG A 65 0.47 -3.04 -10.52
CA ARG A 65 0.92 -3.20 -11.92
C ARG A 65 2.12 -2.34 -12.29
N SER A 66 2.33 -1.22 -11.59
CA SER A 66 3.50 -0.36 -11.81
C SER A 66 4.75 -0.86 -11.12
N LEU A 67 4.62 -1.81 -10.19
CA LEU A 67 5.77 -2.43 -9.56
C LEU A 67 6.47 -3.32 -10.59
N PRO A 68 7.80 -3.26 -10.67
CA PRO A 68 8.52 -4.26 -11.44
C PRO A 68 8.17 -5.63 -10.86
N ALA A 69 7.90 -6.60 -11.73
CA ALA A 69 7.86 -7.99 -11.31
C ALA A 69 9.18 -8.30 -10.61
N GLU A 70 9.15 -9.01 -9.48
CA GLU A 70 10.37 -9.54 -8.87
C GLU A 70 11.20 -10.21 -9.98
N GLY A 71 12.33 -9.60 -10.36
CA GLY A 71 13.22 -10.12 -11.41
C GLY A 71 13.52 -9.21 -12.61
N SER A 72 13.01 -7.99 -12.72
CA SER A 72 13.55 -7.04 -13.73
C SER A 72 14.81 -6.33 -13.21
N VAL A 73 15.92 -7.08 -13.23
CA VAL A 73 17.30 -6.55 -13.30
C VAL A 73 17.77 -6.48 -14.75
#